data_AF-A0A0F2RLJ0-F1
#
_entry.id   AF-A0A0F2RLJ0-F1
#
_cell.length_a   1.000
_cell.length_b   1.000
_cell.length_c   1.000
_cell.angle_alpha   90.00
_cell.angle_beta   90.00
_cell.angle_gamma   90.00
#
_symmetry.space_group_name_H-M   'P 1'
#
loop_
_entity.id
_entity.type
_entity.pdbx_description
1 polymer ?
#
loop_
_entity_poly.entity_id
_entity_poly.type
_entity_poly.pdbx_seq_one_letter_code
_entity_poly.pdbx_strand_id
1 'polypeptide(L)' 'GALAAHLARHVGTTADALVERGASARLADFSPVQLEGTLPPAGRLARTHITGHNNTHLVGTLA' A
#
# COMPACT_ATOMS: atom_id res chain seq x y z
N GLY A 1 5.45 -5.94 -17.18
CA GLY A 1 6.67 -6.61 -16.66
C GLY A 1 6.38 -7.31 -15.35
N ALA A 2 7.34 -8.07 -14.81
CA ALA A 2 7.14 -8.88 -13.60
C ALA A 2 6.67 -8.04 -12.38
N LEU A 3 7.25 -6.85 -12.17
CA LEU A 3 6.82 -5.94 -11.12
C LEU A 3 5.37 -5.45 -11.31
N ALA A 4 5.00 -4.99 -12.50
CA ALA A 4 3.63 -4.53 -12.75
C ALA A 4 2.61 -5.67 -12.54
N ALA A 5 2.91 -6.89 -12.97
CA ALA A 5 2.06 -8.05 -12.73
C ALA A 5 2.00 -8.42 -11.25
N HIS A 6 3.09 -8.22 -10.50
CA HIS A 6 3.12 -8.39 -9.05
C HIS A 6 2.19 -7.39 -8.35
N LEU A 7 2.34 -6.10 -8.62
CA LEU A 7 1.51 -5.05 -8.04
C LEU A 7 0.03 -5.22 -8.41
N ALA A 8 -0.28 -5.60 -9.65
CA ALA A 8 -1.65 -5.81 -10.12
C ALA A 8 -2.42 -6.86 -9.31
N ARG A 9 -1.76 -7.86 -8.73
CA ARG A 9 -2.40 -8.91 -7.91
C ARG A 9 -3.00 -8.38 -6.60
N HIS A 10 -2.53 -7.22 -6.13
CA HIS A 10 -3.05 -6.62 -4.89
C HIS A 10 -4.25 -5.71 -5.13
N VAL A 11 -4.53 -5.29 -6.36
CA VAL A 11 -5.61 -4.33 -6.66
C VAL A 11 -6.97 -4.93 -6.29
N GLY A 12 -7.77 -4.18 -5.54
CA GLY A 12 -9.07 -4.59 -5.01
C GLY A 12 -9.00 -5.40 -3.72
N THR A 13 -7.80 -5.65 -3.18
CA THR A 13 -7.64 -6.33 -1.90
C THR A 13 -7.57 -5.35 -0.74
N THR A 14 -7.91 -5.82 0.46
CA THR A 14 -7.64 -5.12 1.71
C THR A 14 -6.53 -5.85 2.46
N ALA A 15 -5.50 -5.13 2.88
CA ALA A 15 -4.36 -5.68 3.59
C ALA A 15 -3.86 -4.70 4.67
N ASP A 16 -3.17 -5.24 5.68
CA ASP A 16 -2.44 -4.41 6.63
C ASP A 16 -1.16 -3.89 5.99
N ALA A 17 -1.01 -2.57 5.95
CA ALA A 17 0.18 -1.89 5.48
C ALA A 17 0.92 -1.25 6.67
N LEU A 18 2.21 -1.52 6.82
CA LEU A 18 3.04 -0.87 7.82
C LEU A 18 3.36 0.55 7.38
N VAL A 19 2.89 1.55 8.11
CA VAL A 19 3.20 2.96 7.83
C VAL A 19 4.68 3.21 8.12
N GLU A 20 5.39 3.75 7.14
CA GLU A 20 6.81 4.11 7.26
C GLU A 20 6.95 5.60 7.58
N ARG A 21 7.10 6.46 6.57
CA ARG A 21 7.23 7.93 6.73
C ARG A 21 6.30 8.64 5.76
N GLY A 22 5.60 9.66 6.25
CA GLY A 22 4.64 10.41 5.46
C GLY A 22 3.54 9.49 4.95
N ALA A 23 3.30 9.53 3.64
CA ALA A 23 2.32 8.68 2.97
C ALA A 23 2.86 7.32 2.49
N SER A 24 4.10 6.97 2.83
CA SER A 24 4.70 5.69 2.47
C SER A 24 4.31 4.59 3.47
N ALA A 25 3.97 3.43 2.95
CA ALA A 25 3.76 2.22 3.70
C ALA A 25 4.24 0.98 2.93
N ARG A 26 4.19 -0.18 3.59
CA ARG A 26 4.64 -1.43 2.98
C ARG A 26 3.73 -2.59 3.38
N LEU A 27 3.38 -3.44 2.41
CA LEU A 27 2.70 -4.71 2.69
C LEU A 27 3.67 -5.74 3.28
N ALA A 28 3.12 -6.86 3.77
CA ALA A 28 3.89 -7.96 4.37
C ALA A 28 4.87 -8.62 3.39
N ASP A 29 4.59 -8.58 2.08
CA ASP A 29 5.47 -9.07 1.02
C ASP A 29 6.47 -7.99 0.54
N PHE A 30 6.59 -6.91 1.30
CA PHE A 30 7.43 -5.75 1.04
C PHE A 30 7.02 -4.87 -0.15
N SER A 31 5.85 -5.12 -0.75
CA SER A 31 5.29 -4.26 -1.80
C SER A 31 5.11 -2.83 -1.28
N PRO A 32 5.65 -1.81 -1.98
CA PRO A 32 5.55 -0.44 -1.53
C PRO A 32 4.15 0.13 -1.83
N VAL A 33 3.59 0.87 -0.87
CA VAL A 33 2.24 1.45 -0.93
C VAL A 33 2.32 2.95 -0.69
N GLN A 34 1.69 3.73 -1.55
CA GLN A 34 1.36 5.12 -1.30
C GLN A 34 -0.05 5.18 -0.72
N LEU A 35 -0.17 5.68 0.51
CA LEU A 35 -1.45 5.82 1.20
C LEU A 35 -2.00 7.25 1.07
N GLU A 36 -3.31 7.36 0.94
CA GLU A 36 -4.02 8.64 0.94
C GLU A 36 -4.83 8.85 2.24
N GLY A 37 -4.96 10.11 2.67
CA GLY A 37 -5.74 10.51 3.84
C GLY A 37 -4.92 10.75 5.11
N THR A 38 -5.62 10.84 6.26
CA THR A 38 -4.99 11.00 7.59
C THR A 38 -4.50 9.66 8.10
N LEU A 39 -3.18 9.48 8.11
CA LEU A 39 -2.56 8.19 8.41
C LEU A 39 -2.20 8.04 9.89
N PRO A 40 -2.17 6.80 10.40
CA PRO A 40 -1.53 6.49 11.67
C PRO A 40 -0.04 6.92 11.68
N PRO A 41 0.57 7.07 12.86
CA PRO A 41 2.01 7.30 12.97
C PRO A 41 2.85 6.17 12.35
N ALA A 42 4.08 6.51 11.98
CA ALA A 42 5.13 5.57 11.59
C ALA A 42 5.23 4.36 12.54
N GLY A 43 5.42 3.17 11.99
CA GLY A 43 5.52 1.91 12.73
C GLY A 43 4.19 1.28 13.13
N ARG A 44 3.05 1.90 12.77
CA ARG A 44 1.72 1.32 12.98
C ARG A 44 1.20 0.67 11.71
N LEU A 45 0.36 -0.35 11.87
CA LEU A 45 -0.39 -0.93 10.78
C LEU A 45 -1.59 -0.05 10.44
N ALA A 46 -1.81 0.15 9.14
CA ALA A 46 -2.96 0.79 8.56
C ALA A 46 -3.70 -0.24 7.69
N ARG A 47 -4.95 -0.54 8.06
CA ARG A 47 -5.80 -1.40 7.23
C ARG A 47 -6.12 -0.63 5.95
N THR A 48 -5.66 -1.15 4.82
CA THR A 48 -5.62 -0.42 3.56
C THR A 48 -6.37 -1.17 2.48
N HIS A 49 -7.30 -0.48 1.81
CA HIS A 49 -7.87 -0.95 0.55
C HIS A 49 -7.00 -0.49 -0.61
N ILE A 50 -6.48 -1.44 -1.39
CA ILE A 50 -5.58 -1.16 -2.52
C ILE A 50 -6.42 -0.85 -3.76
N THR A 51 -6.37 0.40 -4.22
CA THR A 51 -7.21 0.91 -5.31
C THR A 51 -6.53 0.84 -6.67
N GLY A 52 -5.20 0.71 -6.72
CA GLY A 52 -4.46 0.64 -7.97
C GLY A 52 -2.94 0.58 -7.78
N HIS A 53 -2.20 0.88 -8.85
CA HIS A 53 -0.74 1.04 -8.81
C HIS A 53 -0.24 1.97 -9.92
N ASN A 54 0.90 2.63 -9.70
CA ASN A 54 1.55 3.51 -10.68
C ASN A 54 2.77 2.85 -11.37
N ASN A 55 2.80 1.52 -11.41
CA ASN A 55 3.89 0.64 -11.90
C ASN A 55 5.14 0.58 -11.02
N THR A 56 5.25 1.43 -10.00
CA THR A 56 6.35 1.38 -9.01
C THR A 56 5.85 1.16 -7.59
N HIS A 57 4.64 1.64 -7.28
CA HIS A 57 3.99 1.55 -5.98
C HIS A 57 2.52 1.13 -6.17
N LEU A 58 1.99 0.43 -5.18
CA LEU A 58 0.55 0.34 -4.95
C LEU A 58 0.02 1.71 -4.50
N VAL A 59 -1.24 1.98 -4.79
CA VAL A 59 -1.99 3.12 -4.26
C VAL A 59 -3.14 2.56 -3.43
N GLY A 60 -3.35 3.12 -2.25
CA GLY A 60 -4.41 2.67 -1.36
C GLY A 60 -4.95 3.76 -0.45
N THR A 61 -6.14 3.50 0.07
CA THR A 61 -6.82 4.33 1.08
C THR A 61 -7.02 3.51 2.33
N LEU A 62 -7.19 4.17 3.48
CA LEU A 62 -7.67 3.46 4.67
C LEU A 62 -9.03 2.79 4.35
N ALA A 63 -9.19 1.55 4.81
CA ALA A 63 -10.40 0.75 4.64
C ALA A 63 -11.44 1.02 5.73
#